data_AF-G9WL08-F1
#
_entry.id   AF-G9WL08-F1
#
_cell.length_a   1.000
_cell.length_b   1.000
_cell.length_c   1.000
_cell.angle_alpha   90.00
_cell.angle_beta   90.00
_cell.angle_gamma   90.00
#
_symmetry.space_group_name_H-M   'P 1'
#
loop_
_entity.id
_entity.type
_entity.pdbx_description
1 polymer ?
#
loop_
_entity_poly.entity_id
_entity_poly.type
_entity_poly.pdbx_seq_one_letter_code
_entity_poly.pdbx_strand_id
1 'polypeptide(L)'
;MENNQNNNEKQGKGKHYLIVVDMQKDFIDGSLGTEEAQGIVEKVKEKILSYPKEMVYATLDTHGEDYLSTQEGKMLPVPHCIKGTEGWGLHPALKELILPDHFFEKGSFGSLQLAESMRTLFTKQVIEEATMAKNTGNIKDTVEIRGDAEIGAYPDFTIELVGLCTDICVVSNALLLKAFLPEIPISVDSSCCAGVTKEKHLAALETLRSCQVEVL
;
A
#
# COMPACT_ATOMS: atom_id res chain seq x y z
N MET A 1 -30.66 -13.37 -1.86
CA MET A 1 -29.81 -13.87 -2.94
C MET A 1 -29.61 -12.71 -3.89
N GLU A 2 -28.64 -11.85 -3.61
CA GLU A 2 -28.24 -10.74 -4.48
C GLU A 2 -26.91 -10.21 -3.92
N ASN A 3 -26.05 -9.73 -4.81
CA ASN A 3 -24.67 -9.25 -4.60
C ASN A 3 -23.54 -10.29 -4.76
N ASN A 4 -23.59 -11.04 -5.87
CA ASN A 4 -22.42 -11.71 -6.44
C ASN A 4 -21.93 -11.04 -7.74
N GLN A 5 -22.24 -9.75 -7.93
CA GLN A 5 -21.96 -9.03 -9.18
C GLN A 5 -20.75 -8.09 -9.14
N ASN A 6 -20.18 -7.77 -7.97
CA ASN A 6 -19.08 -6.80 -7.89
C ASN A 6 -17.66 -7.41 -8.04
N ASN A 7 -17.52 -8.74 -8.11
CA ASN A 7 -16.20 -9.38 -8.20
C ASN A 7 -15.73 -9.65 -9.64
N ASN A 8 -16.58 -9.41 -10.66
CA ASN A 8 -16.27 -9.76 -12.05
C ASN A 8 -15.77 -8.60 -12.93
N GLU A 9 -15.66 -7.37 -12.40
CA GLU A 9 -15.14 -6.22 -13.18
C GLU A 9 -13.61 -6.04 -13.09
N LYS A 10 -12.93 -6.72 -12.17
CA LYS A 10 -11.45 -6.72 -12.08
C LYS A 10 -10.76 -7.71 -13.04
N GLN A 11 -11.43 -8.13 -14.11
CA GLN A 11 -10.84 -8.92 -15.21
C GLN A 11 -10.62 -8.08 -16.48
N GLY A 12 -10.36 -6.79 -16.31
CA GLY A 12 -9.78 -5.96 -17.36
C GLY A 12 -8.28 -6.25 -17.53
N LYS A 13 -7.71 -5.83 -18.66
CA LYS A 13 -6.29 -5.93 -19.03
C LYS A 13 -5.32 -5.17 -18.09
N GLY A 14 -5.83 -4.61 -16.99
CA GLY A 14 -5.12 -3.73 -16.06
C GLY A 14 -4.19 -4.46 -15.09
N LYS A 15 -3.11 -3.80 -14.71
CA LYS A 15 -2.17 -4.21 -13.67
C LYS A 15 -2.59 -3.57 -12.34
N HIS A 16 -3.13 -4.40 -11.46
CA HIS A 16 -3.65 -3.97 -10.17
C HIS A 16 -2.66 -4.35 -9.06
N TYR A 17 -2.19 -3.34 -8.32
CA TYR A 17 -1.22 -3.52 -7.25
C TYR A 17 -1.90 -3.38 -5.89
N LEU A 18 -1.51 -4.23 -4.95
CA LEU A 18 -1.98 -4.17 -3.56
C LEU A 18 -0.82 -3.77 -2.65
N ILE A 19 -1.04 -2.76 -1.82
CA ILE A 19 -0.11 -2.35 -0.76
C ILE A 19 -0.72 -2.72 0.59
N VAL A 20 -0.03 -3.58 1.32
CA VAL A 20 -0.38 -4.02 2.67
C VAL A 20 0.44 -3.21 3.67
N VAL A 21 -0.20 -2.25 4.32
CA VAL A 21 0.47 -1.30 5.20
C VAL A 21 0.57 -1.87 6.61
N ASP A 22 1.78 -2.07 7.09
CA ASP A 22 2.14 -2.31 8.50
C ASP A 22 1.28 -3.37 9.23
N MET A 23 0.94 -4.46 8.54
CA MET A 23 0.24 -5.61 9.15
C MET A 23 1.19 -6.47 9.98
N GLN A 24 1.93 -5.82 10.88
CA GLN A 24 2.96 -6.40 11.74
C GLN A 24 2.35 -6.91 13.04
N LYS A 25 3.05 -7.87 13.65
CA LYS A 25 2.60 -8.49 14.89
C LYS A 25 2.33 -7.44 15.98
N ASP A 26 3.24 -6.48 16.16
CA ASP A 26 3.09 -5.45 17.20
C ASP A 26 1.84 -4.59 17.05
N PHE A 27 1.39 -4.32 15.82
CA PHE A 27 0.18 -3.53 15.57
C PHE A 27 -1.11 -4.35 15.61
N ILE A 28 -1.03 -5.68 15.63
CA ILE A 28 -2.19 -6.57 15.62
C ILE A 28 -2.43 -7.17 17.01
N ASP A 29 -1.48 -7.95 17.51
CA ASP A 29 -1.60 -8.70 18.77
C ASP A 29 -0.35 -8.60 19.67
N GLY A 30 0.50 -7.60 19.41
CA GLY A 30 1.68 -7.29 20.22
C GLY A 30 1.55 -5.95 20.95
N SER A 31 2.63 -5.19 21.04
CA SER A 31 2.75 -4.04 21.96
C SER A 31 1.74 -2.91 21.72
N LEU A 32 1.26 -2.76 20.48
CA LEU A 32 0.28 -1.76 20.06
C LEU A 32 -0.96 -2.40 19.41
N GLY A 33 -1.22 -3.69 19.71
CA GLY A 33 -2.36 -4.41 19.17
C GLY A 33 -3.72 -3.88 19.66
N THR A 34 -4.73 -3.94 18.80
CA THR A 34 -6.12 -3.57 19.12
C THR A 34 -7.11 -4.64 18.65
N GLU A 35 -8.32 -4.64 19.22
CA GLU A 35 -9.40 -5.54 18.77
C GLU A 35 -9.79 -5.26 17.31
N GLU A 36 -9.78 -3.97 16.91
CA GLU A 36 -10.06 -3.57 15.53
C GLU A 36 -9.00 -4.09 14.56
N ALA A 37 -7.71 -4.02 14.92
CA ALA A 37 -6.62 -4.53 14.10
C ALA A 37 -6.68 -6.05 13.94
N GLN A 38 -6.98 -6.78 15.02
CA GLN A 38 -7.20 -8.23 14.98
C GLN A 38 -8.42 -8.58 14.11
N GLY A 39 -9.48 -7.78 14.19
CA GLY A 39 -10.73 -8.00 13.46
C GLY A 39 -10.63 -7.92 11.94
N ILE A 40 -9.59 -7.28 11.39
CA ILE A 40 -9.40 -7.16 9.93
C ILE A 40 -8.45 -8.21 9.34
N VAL A 41 -7.73 -9.00 10.16
CA VAL A 41 -6.66 -9.90 9.70
C VAL A 41 -7.13 -10.89 8.63
N GLU A 42 -8.27 -11.54 8.84
CA GLU A 42 -8.76 -12.52 7.86
C GLU A 42 -9.23 -11.85 6.56
N LYS A 43 -9.84 -10.66 6.62
CA LYS A 43 -10.22 -9.91 5.42
C LYS A 43 -9.01 -9.45 4.62
N VAL A 44 -7.97 -8.95 5.31
CA VAL A 44 -6.71 -8.57 4.67
C VAL A 44 -6.04 -9.79 4.03
N LYS A 45 -6.08 -10.95 4.71
CA LYS A 45 -5.59 -12.22 4.14
C LYS A 45 -6.34 -12.62 2.86
N GLU A 46 -7.67 -12.58 2.89
CA GLU A 46 -8.51 -12.83 1.71
C GLU A 46 -8.18 -11.85 0.58
N LYS A 47 -7.99 -10.57 0.91
CA LYS A 47 -7.57 -9.53 -0.04
C LYS A 47 -6.21 -9.85 -0.67
N ILE A 48 -5.19 -10.20 0.13
CA ILE A 48 -3.87 -10.57 -0.40
C ILE A 48 -3.98 -11.74 -1.37
N LEU A 49 -4.76 -12.76 -1.01
CA LEU A 49 -4.98 -13.95 -1.83
C LEU A 49 -5.76 -13.68 -3.12
N SER A 50 -6.47 -12.56 -3.22
CA SER A 50 -7.17 -12.17 -4.45
C SER A 50 -6.27 -11.49 -5.48
N TYR A 51 -4.99 -11.24 -5.16
CA TYR A 51 -4.01 -10.64 -6.07
C TYR A 51 -2.93 -11.65 -6.44
N PRO A 52 -2.36 -11.57 -7.66
CA PRO A 52 -1.10 -12.25 -7.97
C PRO A 52 -0.03 -11.83 -6.96
N LYS A 53 0.75 -12.77 -6.46
CA LYS A 53 1.71 -12.53 -5.37
C LYS A 53 2.75 -11.46 -5.74
N GLU A 54 3.08 -11.37 -7.03
CA GLU A 54 4.02 -10.43 -7.63
C GLU A 54 3.47 -8.99 -7.69
N MET A 55 2.18 -8.79 -7.41
CA MET A 55 1.53 -7.48 -7.38
C MET A 55 1.26 -7.00 -5.96
N VAL A 56 1.64 -7.78 -4.94
CA VAL A 56 1.44 -7.45 -3.53
C VAL A 56 2.74 -6.97 -2.91
N TYR A 57 2.71 -5.78 -2.32
CA TYR A 57 3.83 -5.18 -1.58
C TYR A 57 3.41 -4.86 -0.16
N ALA A 58 4.38 -4.76 0.75
CA ALA A 58 4.10 -4.42 2.14
C ALA A 58 5.05 -3.33 2.66
N THR A 59 4.53 -2.46 3.53
CA THR A 59 5.38 -1.62 4.37
C THR A 59 5.56 -2.26 5.73
N LEU A 60 6.75 -2.09 6.31
CA LEU A 60 7.06 -2.51 7.65
C LEU A 60 7.61 -1.31 8.40
N ASP A 61 6.85 -0.84 9.39
CA ASP A 61 7.38 0.10 10.35
C ASP A 61 8.58 -0.52 11.06
N THR A 62 9.66 0.25 11.18
CA THR A 62 10.96 -0.30 11.57
C THR A 62 11.70 0.72 12.43
N HIS A 63 11.87 0.37 13.70
CA HIS A 63 12.55 1.19 14.68
C HIS A 63 13.83 0.51 15.22
N GLY A 64 14.74 1.34 15.74
CA GLY A 64 15.96 0.90 16.43
C GLY A 64 15.80 0.92 17.95
N GLU A 65 16.82 0.43 18.66
CA GLU A 65 16.88 0.44 20.13
C GLU A 65 16.78 1.87 20.71
N ASP A 66 17.14 2.87 19.92
CA ASP A 66 17.06 4.29 20.26
C ASP A 66 15.66 4.89 20.13
N TYR A 67 14.63 4.09 19.82
CA TYR A 67 13.25 4.54 19.60
C TYR A 67 12.74 5.56 20.65
N LEU A 68 12.91 5.27 21.94
CA LEU A 68 12.44 6.14 23.03
C LEU A 68 13.15 7.51 23.08
N SER A 69 14.28 7.66 22.39
CA SER A 69 15.01 8.93 22.27
C SER A 69 14.53 9.80 21.10
N THR A 70 13.82 9.21 20.14
CA THR A 70 13.28 9.89 18.95
C THR A 70 12.14 10.86 19.31
N GLN A 71 11.70 11.67 18.34
CA GLN A 71 10.53 12.53 18.56
C GLN A 71 9.25 11.72 18.73
N GLU A 72 9.09 10.67 17.91
CA GLU A 72 7.94 9.79 17.95
C GLU A 72 7.88 9.02 19.28
N GLY A 73 8.98 8.39 19.69
CA GLY A 73 9.03 7.63 20.94
C GLY A 73 8.82 8.48 22.20
N LYS A 74 9.01 9.80 22.12
CA LYS A 74 8.62 10.73 23.21
C LYS A 74 7.11 10.99 23.25
N MET A 75 6.44 10.95 22.10
CA MET A 75 4.98 11.14 22.00
C MET A 75 4.20 9.83 22.17
N LEU A 76 4.80 8.70 21.80
CA LEU A 76 4.29 7.34 21.96
C LEU A 76 5.38 6.50 22.67
N PRO A 77 5.48 6.56 24.01
CA PRO A 77 6.56 5.90 24.76
C PRO A 77 6.33 4.39 24.95
N VAL A 78 5.97 3.69 23.87
CA VAL A 78 5.77 2.25 23.81
C VAL A 78 6.69 1.70 22.72
N PRO A 79 7.77 0.99 23.07
CA PRO A 79 8.61 0.33 22.07
C PRO A 79 7.80 -0.66 21.25
N HIS A 80 7.94 -0.57 19.94
CA HIS A 80 7.24 -1.41 18.97
C HIS A 80 8.07 -1.52 17.70
N CYS A 81 7.80 -2.55 16.91
CA CYS A 81 8.39 -2.75 15.58
C CYS A 81 9.92 -2.61 15.58
N ILE A 82 10.56 -3.01 16.69
CA ILE A 82 12.02 -2.93 16.84
C ILE A 82 12.65 -3.99 15.95
N LYS A 83 13.53 -3.58 15.05
CA LYS A 83 14.11 -4.46 14.03
C LYS A 83 14.74 -5.71 14.65
N GLY A 84 14.41 -6.87 14.09
CA GLY A 84 14.91 -8.16 14.56
C GLY A 84 14.13 -8.80 15.71
N THR A 85 13.16 -8.09 16.31
CA THR A 85 12.22 -8.69 17.26
C THR A 85 11.10 -9.44 16.54
N GLU A 86 10.38 -10.29 17.28
CA GLU A 86 9.19 -10.97 16.75
C GLU A 86 8.08 -9.97 16.36
N GLY A 87 7.89 -8.93 17.17
CA GLY A 87 6.89 -7.88 16.98
C GLY A 87 7.02 -7.11 15.66
N TRP A 88 8.26 -6.98 15.18
CA TRP A 88 8.59 -6.29 13.92
C TRP A 88 8.16 -7.06 12.66
N GLY A 89 8.05 -8.38 12.70
CA GLY A 89 7.64 -9.14 11.52
C GLY A 89 6.18 -8.88 11.13
N LEU A 90 5.85 -9.07 9.84
CA LEU A 90 4.46 -9.26 9.43
C LEU A 90 3.82 -10.36 10.27
N HIS A 91 2.55 -10.18 10.61
CA HIS A 91 1.80 -11.15 11.40
C HIS A 91 1.86 -12.55 10.74
N PRO A 92 2.03 -13.64 11.52
CA PRO A 92 2.27 -14.98 10.97
C PRO A 92 1.23 -15.45 9.95
N ALA A 93 -0.03 -15.02 10.10
CA ALA A 93 -1.11 -15.34 9.16
C ALA A 93 -0.92 -14.75 7.75
N LEU A 94 -0.07 -13.71 7.61
CA LEU A 94 0.10 -12.93 6.39
C LEU A 94 1.52 -13.02 5.82
N LYS A 95 2.52 -13.26 6.69
CA LYS A 95 3.95 -13.21 6.35
C LYS A 95 4.33 -14.00 5.10
N GLU A 96 3.84 -15.23 4.96
CA GLU A 96 4.20 -16.13 3.85
C GLU A 96 3.43 -15.81 2.56
N LEU A 97 2.42 -14.94 2.62
CA LEU A 97 1.56 -14.59 1.49
C LEU A 97 2.15 -13.48 0.62
N ILE A 98 3.17 -12.77 1.11
CA ILE A 98 3.84 -11.66 0.42
C ILE A 98 5.30 -12.03 0.19
N LEU A 99 5.90 -11.65 -0.93
CA LEU A 99 7.30 -11.96 -1.23
C LEU A 99 8.23 -11.12 -0.31
N PRO A 100 9.29 -11.72 0.27
CA PRO A 100 10.20 -10.98 1.16
C PRO A 100 10.90 -9.78 0.53
N ASP A 101 11.17 -9.81 -0.77
CA ASP A 101 11.76 -8.70 -1.54
C ASP A 101 10.76 -7.60 -1.88
N HIS A 102 9.48 -7.78 -1.53
CA HIS A 102 8.42 -6.78 -1.66
C HIS A 102 8.16 -6.00 -0.37
N PHE A 103 9.02 -6.18 0.65
CA PHE A 103 8.94 -5.47 1.92
C PHE A 103 9.70 -4.15 1.86
N PHE A 104 9.02 -3.08 2.25
CA PHE A 104 9.58 -1.74 2.40
C PHE A 104 9.64 -1.38 3.88
N GLU A 105 10.81 -1.58 4.47
CA GLU A 105 11.10 -1.07 5.81
C GLU A 105 11.08 0.47 5.83
N LYS A 106 10.43 1.08 6.82
CA LYS A 106 10.36 2.53 6.98
C LYS A 106 10.57 2.93 8.44
N GLY A 107 11.26 4.05 8.67
CA GLY A 107 11.39 4.68 10.00
C GLY A 107 10.48 5.91 10.17
N SER A 108 9.41 5.98 9.39
CA SER A 108 8.45 7.09 9.31
C SER A 108 7.05 6.57 9.00
N PHE A 109 6.02 7.39 9.16
CA PHE A 109 4.62 6.97 8.92
C PHE A 109 4.37 6.53 7.46
N GLY A 110 4.78 7.33 6.48
CA GLY A 110 4.76 6.96 5.06
C GLY A 110 6.12 6.47 4.57
N SER A 111 6.15 5.59 3.58
CA SER A 111 7.38 5.10 2.93
C SER A 111 7.66 5.85 1.63
N LEU A 112 8.66 6.75 1.66
CA LEU A 112 9.16 7.40 0.45
C LEU A 112 9.75 6.38 -0.53
N GLN A 113 10.47 5.38 -0.01
CA GLN A 113 11.09 4.34 -0.83
C GLN A 113 10.05 3.51 -1.59
N LEU A 114 8.91 3.18 -0.97
CA LEU A 114 7.80 2.53 -1.66
C LEU A 114 7.30 3.40 -2.81
N ALA A 115 6.99 4.67 -2.55
CA ALA A 115 6.45 5.58 -3.57
C ALA A 115 7.40 5.75 -4.77
N GLU A 116 8.71 5.93 -4.50
CA GLU A 116 9.74 5.99 -5.53
C GLU A 116 9.87 4.68 -6.33
N SER A 117 9.78 3.55 -5.64
CA SER A 117 9.89 2.22 -6.26
C SER A 117 8.70 1.93 -7.16
N MET A 118 7.48 2.26 -6.72
CA MET A 118 6.26 2.11 -7.54
C MET A 118 6.33 2.98 -8.80
N ARG A 119 6.75 4.26 -8.67
CA ARG A 119 6.95 5.13 -9.83
C ARG A 119 8.00 4.59 -10.81
N THR A 120 9.10 4.06 -10.28
CA THR A 120 10.16 3.47 -11.09
C THR A 120 9.67 2.22 -11.81
N LEU A 121 8.95 1.34 -11.10
CA LEU A 121 8.37 0.11 -11.64
C LEU A 121 7.43 0.42 -12.80
N PHE A 122 6.47 1.33 -12.59
CA PHE A 122 5.48 1.64 -13.61
C PHE A 122 6.13 2.29 -14.83
N THR A 123 7.08 3.21 -14.61
CA THR A 123 7.84 3.84 -15.72
C THR A 123 8.60 2.81 -16.55
N LYS A 124 9.27 1.84 -15.91
CA LYS A 124 9.99 0.78 -16.62
C LYS A 124 9.05 -0.06 -17.47
N GLN A 125 7.90 -0.47 -16.92
CA GLN A 125 6.93 -1.30 -17.64
C GLN A 125 6.36 -0.58 -18.88
N VAL A 126 6.03 0.71 -18.75
CA VAL A 126 5.58 1.53 -19.90
C VAL A 126 6.66 1.61 -20.98
N ILE A 127 7.92 1.83 -20.60
CA ILE A 127 9.05 1.89 -21.56
C ILE A 127 9.25 0.54 -22.25
N GLU A 128 9.20 -0.56 -21.51
CA GLU A 128 9.33 -1.92 -22.05
C GLU A 128 8.21 -2.22 -23.06
N GLU A 129 6.95 -1.93 -22.71
CA GLU A 129 5.80 -2.12 -23.60
C GLU A 129 5.91 -1.28 -24.87
N ALA A 130 6.27 0.01 -24.74
CA ALA A 130 6.48 0.90 -25.88
C ALA A 130 7.64 0.44 -26.78
N THR A 131 8.70 -0.12 -26.19
CA THR A 131 9.86 -0.64 -26.93
C THR A 131 9.50 -1.92 -27.69
N MET A 132 8.74 -2.83 -27.08
CA MET A 132 8.25 -4.04 -27.74
C MET A 132 7.31 -3.72 -28.90
N ALA A 133 6.39 -2.77 -28.72
CA ALA A 133 5.47 -2.32 -29.77
C ALA A 133 6.22 -1.77 -31.01
N LYS A 134 7.26 -0.94 -30.79
CA LYS A 134 8.13 -0.42 -31.86
C LYS A 134 8.85 -1.53 -32.63
N ASN A 135 9.35 -2.55 -31.95
CA ASN A 135 10.04 -3.68 -32.58
C ASN A 135 9.11 -4.56 -33.42
N THR A 136 7.81 -4.57 -33.12
CA THR A 136 6.79 -5.34 -33.87
C THR A 136 6.17 -4.60 -35.06
N GLY A 137 6.63 -3.38 -35.39
CA GLY A 137 6.18 -2.64 -36.58
C GLY A 137 4.78 -2.02 -36.47
N ASN A 138 4.18 -1.97 -35.28
CA ASN A 138 2.86 -1.39 -35.05
C ASN A 138 3.01 0.11 -34.66
N ILE A 139 3.30 0.96 -35.65
CA ILE A 139 3.84 2.34 -35.45
C ILE A 139 2.75 3.39 -35.07
N LYS A 140 1.51 2.99 -34.73
CA LYS A 140 0.43 4.00 -34.57
C LYS A 140 0.34 4.70 -33.21
N ASP A 141 0.98 4.20 -32.16
CA ASP A 141 0.90 4.79 -30.81
C ASP A 141 2.30 5.07 -30.25
N THR A 142 3.00 6.05 -30.81
CA THR A 142 4.27 6.49 -30.23
C THR A 142 4.00 7.39 -29.02
N VAL A 143 4.11 6.82 -27.82
CA VAL A 143 4.20 7.58 -26.57
C VAL A 143 5.41 8.52 -26.67
N GLU A 144 5.16 9.84 -26.69
CA GLU A 144 6.22 10.84 -26.60
C GLU A 144 6.79 10.82 -25.18
N ILE A 145 8.04 10.36 -25.04
CA ILE A 145 8.77 10.42 -23.77
C ILE A 145 9.31 11.85 -23.63
N ARG A 146 8.52 12.74 -23.01
CA ARG A 146 8.96 14.10 -22.65
C ARG A 146 9.34 14.16 -21.18
N GLY A 147 10.36 14.97 -20.92
CA GLY A 147 10.94 15.18 -19.61
C GLY A 147 9.92 15.60 -18.55
N ASP A 148 10.09 14.99 -17.39
CA ASP A 148 9.86 15.56 -16.06
C ASP A 148 8.40 15.70 -15.58
N ALA A 149 7.38 15.66 -16.43
CA ALA A 149 5.99 15.87 -15.96
C ALA A 149 4.87 15.14 -16.72
N GLU A 150 5.14 14.43 -17.82
CA GLU A 150 4.10 13.65 -18.55
C GLU A 150 4.32 12.13 -18.41
N ILE A 151 4.65 11.68 -17.21
CA ILE A 151 4.48 10.28 -16.78
C ILE A 151 3.00 10.06 -16.39
N GLY A 152 2.09 10.43 -17.28
CA GLY A 152 0.64 10.54 -17.04
C GLY A 152 -0.20 9.53 -17.82
N ALA A 153 0.42 8.58 -18.51
CA ALA A 153 -0.29 7.51 -19.20
C ALA A 153 0.14 6.16 -18.61
N TYR A 154 -0.31 5.91 -17.39
CA TYR A 154 -0.39 4.57 -16.83
C TYR A 154 -1.84 4.07 -16.91
N PRO A 155 -2.48 4.04 -18.10
CA PRO A 155 -3.94 3.87 -18.21
C PRO A 155 -4.42 2.55 -17.59
N ASP A 156 -3.52 1.57 -17.49
CA ASP A 156 -3.82 0.22 -17.05
C ASP A 156 -3.35 -0.06 -15.61
N PHE A 157 -2.78 0.91 -14.89
CA PHE A 157 -2.24 0.69 -13.54
C PHE A 157 -3.18 1.23 -12.47
N THR A 158 -3.35 0.49 -11.39
CA THR A 158 -4.07 0.97 -10.20
C THR A 158 -3.37 0.50 -8.93
N ILE A 159 -3.58 1.23 -7.84
CA ILE A 159 -3.08 0.85 -6.51
C ILE A 159 -4.25 0.78 -5.54
N GLU A 160 -4.34 -0.33 -4.80
CA GLU A 160 -5.25 -0.50 -3.68
C GLU A 160 -4.43 -0.62 -2.39
N LEU A 161 -4.82 0.10 -1.34
CA LEU A 161 -4.18 0.03 -0.03
C LEU A 161 -5.11 -0.63 1.00
N VAL A 162 -4.51 -1.44 1.87
CA VAL A 162 -5.13 -2.05 3.05
C VAL A 162 -4.16 -2.01 4.23
N GLY A 163 -4.64 -2.22 5.45
CA GLY A 163 -3.79 -2.42 6.62
C GLY A 163 -3.94 -1.38 7.73
N LEU A 164 -2.84 -1.09 8.40
CA LEU A 164 -2.82 -0.44 9.71
C LEU A 164 -1.86 0.76 9.80
N CYS A 165 -2.10 1.71 10.70
CA CYS A 165 -3.45 2.16 11.07
C CYS A 165 -3.96 3.17 10.03
N THR A 166 -5.28 3.22 9.83
CA THR A 166 -5.88 4.05 8.76
C THR A 166 -5.51 5.53 8.88
N ASP A 167 -5.47 6.02 10.12
CA ASP A 167 -5.26 7.42 10.49
C ASP A 167 -3.79 7.85 10.62
N ILE A 168 -2.84 6.96 10.36
CA ILE A 168 -1.41 7.29 10.38
C ILE A 168 -0.73 6.77 9.11
N CYS A 169 -0.46 5.46 9.04
CA CYS A 169 0.39 4.91 7.98
C CYS A 169 -0.37 4.72 6.66
N VAL A 170 -1.63 4.28 6.68
CA VAL A 170 -2.40 4.09 5.43
C VAL A 170 -2.61 5.44 4.74
N VAL A 171 -3.10 6.45 5.48
CA VAL A 171 -3.27 7.80 4.93
C VAL A 171 -1.95 8.39 4.45
N SER A 172 -0.86 8.25 5.22
CA SER A 172 0.45 8.80 4.83
C SER A 172 0.99 8.14 3.56
N ASN A 173 0.91 6.82 3.44
CA ASN A 173 1.37 6.09 2.24
C ASN A 173 0.50 6.43 1.02
N ALA A 174 -0.83 6.48 1.17
CA ALA A 174 -1.73 6.86 0.08
C ALA A 174 -1.43 8.27 -0.45
N LEU A 175 -1.20 9.25 0.44
CA LEU A 175 -0.88 10.62 0.04
C LEU A 175 0.51 10.74 -0.62
N LEU A 176 1.51 10.00 -0.13
CA LEU A 176 2.81 9.92 -0.80
C LEU A 176 2.68 9.31 -2.19
N LEU A 177 1.96 8.20 -2.33
CA LEU A 177 1.71 7.59 -3.63
C LEU A 177 0.98 8.56 -4.56
N LYS A 178 -0.05 9.27 -4.09
CA LYS A 178 -0.76 10.29 -4.87
C LYS A 178 0.15 11.43 -5.30
N ALA A 179 1.11 11.84 -4.46
CA ALA A 179 2.08 12.87 -4.81
C ALA A 179 3.09 12.40 -5.88
N PHE A 180 3.52 11.14 -5.82
CA PHE A 180 4.48 10.57 -6.78
C PHE A 180 3.82 10.10 -8.09
N LEU A 181 2.54 9.76 -8.04
CA LEU A 181 1.75 9.14 -9.10
C LEU A 181 0.37 9.82 -9.19
N PRO A 182 0.31 11.11 -9.56
CA PRO A 182 -0.92 11.91 -9.48
C PRO A 182 -2.08 11.36 -10.33
N GLU A 183 -1.76 10.76 -11.47
CA GLU A 183 -2.76 10.23 -12.43
C GLU A 183 -3.10 8.75 -12.23
N ILE A 184 -2.46 8.06 -11.27
CA ILE A 184 -2.82 6.67 -10.95
C ILE A 184 -4.10 6.67 -10.11
N PRO A 185 -5.12 5.86 -10.47
CA PRO A 185 -6.23 5.57 -9.58
C PRO A 185 -5.72 4.85 -8.32
N ILE A 186 -5.99 5.46 -7.16
CA ILE A 186 -5.66 4.91 -5.85
C ILE A 186 -6.96 4.68 -5.10
N SER A 187 -7.08 3.49 -4.50
CA SER A 187 -8.20 3.11 -3.65
C SER A 187 -7.75 2.60 -2.29
N VAL A 188 -8.64 2.67 -1.30
CA VAL A 188 -8.49 2.09 0.04
C VAL A 188 -9.72 1.25 0.33
N ASP A 189 -9.55 -0.04 0.62
CA ASP A 189 -10.64 -0.89 1.10
C ASP A 189 -10.83 -0.64 2.60
N SER A 190 -11.88 0.10 2.94
CA SER A 190 -12.15 0.50 4.32
C SER A 190 -12.41 -0.70 5.23
N SER A 191 -12.93 -1.80 4.68
CA SER A 191 -13.23 -3.02 5.43
C SER A 191 -11.98 -3.85 5.75
N CYS A 192 -10.87 -3.58 5.06
CA CYS A 192 -9.54 -4.15 5.27
C CYS A 192 -8.58 -3.15 5.95
N CYS A 193 -9.13 -2.14 6.64
CA CYS A 193 -8.39 -1.10 7.32
C CYS A 193 -8.93 -0.90 8.74
N ALA A 194 -8.07 -0.58 9.69
CA ALA A 194 -8.47 -0.18 11.03
C ALA A 194 -7.64 1.01 11.50
N GLY A 195 -8.30 2.01 12.08
CA GLY A 195 -7.63 3.13 12.74
C GLY A 195 -7.40 2.87 14.22
N VAL A 196 -6.66 3.76 14.88
CA VAL A 196 -6.43 3.70 16.34
C VAL A 196 -7.76 3.78 17.11
N THR A 197 -8.74 4.49 16.56
CA THR A 197 -10.13 4.46 17.01
C THR A 197 -11.04 4.49 15.79
N LYS A 198 -12.31 4.10 15.97
CA LYS A 198 -13.33 4.21 14.91
C LYS A 198 -13.48 5.64 14.38
N GLU A 199 -13.44 6.63 15.26
CA GLU A 199 -13.55 8.04 14.86
C GLU A 199 -12.37 8.48 13.99
N LYS A 200 -11.14 8.15 14.41
CA LYS A 200 -9.94 8.48 13.65
C LYS A 200 -9.88 7.75 12.31
N HIS A 201 -10.28 6.48 12.29
CA HIS A 201 -10.46 5.71 11.05
C HIS A 201 -11.35 6.45 10.05
N LEU A 202 -12.54 6.87 10.49
CA LEU A 202 -13.49 7.59 9.63
C LEU A 202 -12.94 8.95 9.16
N ALA A 203 -12.28 9.71 10.05
CA ALA A 203 -11.66 10.98 9.71
C ALA A 203 -10.54 10.84 8.66
N ALA A 204 -9.75 9.77 8.77
CA ALA A 204 -8.71 9.45 7.81
C ALA A 204 -9.28 9.08 6.43
N LEU A 205 -10.33 8.26 6.39
CA LEU A 205 -11.03 7.95 5.13
C LEU A 205 -11.60 9.22 4.48
N GLU A 206 -12.09 10.18 5.26
CA GLU A 206 -12.60 11.45 4.70
C GLU A 206 -11.47 12.35 4.16
N THR A 207 -10.33 12.34 4.81
CA THR A 207 -9.10 12.98 4.29
C THR A 207 -8.71 12.36 2.95
N LEU A 208 -8.75 11.03 2.85
CA LEU A 208 -8.45 10.31 1.61
C LEU A 208 -9.39 10.67 0.47
N ARG A 209 -10.71 10.74 0.72
CA ARG A 209 -11.69 11.19 -0.28
C ARG A 209 -11.40 12.61 -0.77
N SER A 210 -11.01 13.51 0.14
CA SER A 210 -10.63 14.89 -0.22
C SER A 210 -9.43 14.93 -1.18
N CYS A 211 -8.56 13.93 -1.11
CA CYS A 211 -7.39 13.77 -1.96
C CYS A 211 -7.64 12.88 -3.20
N GLN A 212 -8.91 12.66 -3.56
CA GLN A 212 -9.32 11.84 -4.71
C GLN A 212 -8.79 10.40 -4.63
N VAL A 213 -8.64 9.87 -3.42
CA VAL A 213 -8.46 8.44 -3.19
C VAL A 213 -9.85 7.84 -3.01
N GLU A 214 -10.15 6.81 -3.81
CA GLU A 214 -11.42 6.10 -3.71
C GLU A 214 -11.46 5.29 -2.41
N VAL A 215 -12.57 5.33 -1.69
CA VAL A 215 -12.77 4.51 -0.49
C VAL A 215 -13.86 3.49 -0.79
N LEU A 216 -13.47 2.21 -0.80
CA LEU A 216 -14.32 1.05 -1.08
C LEU A 216 -14.99 0.51 0.20
#